data_AF-A0AAD7HP66-F1
#
_entry.id   AF-A0AAD7HP66-F1
#
_cell.length_a   1.000
_cell.length_b   1.000
_cell.length_c   1.000
_cell.angle_alpha   90.00
_cell.angle_beta   90.00
_cell.angle_gamma   90.00
#
_symmetry.space_group_name_H-M   'P 1'
#
loop_
_entity.id
_entity.type
_entity.pdbx_description
1 polymer ?
#
loop_
_entity_poly.entity_id
_entity_poly.type
_entity_poly.pdbx_seq_one_letter_code
_entity_poly.pdbx_strand_id
1 'polypeptide(L)'
;MITSASNNRDSDISSYLQAALEPFRLYTCFYSVLSCLEPALHDVEDLQATPAFVQSDLFEAWSAFCDLAQSRISILKRYKSASYISLKPCGSLKCAEIHRKRVLMRCSGCKRQYYCSRRCQSVDWEDGHRTACPRLVSANRDEPEHLTTRDKSFLRALIDHDYKLSQLDILRYELDFIHAYPDRMPCLVFDYS
;
A
#
# COMPACT_ATOMS: atom_id res chain seq x y z
N MET A 1 -31.46 -46.17 -7.97
CA MET A 1 -31.22 -44.89 -8.66
C MET A 1 -31.49 -43.77 -7.67
N ILE A 2 -30.45 -43.26 -7.01
CA ILE A 2 -30.55 -42.07 -6.16
C ILE A 2 -29.63 -41.05 -6.81
N THR A 3 -30.23 -40.09 -7.50
CA THR A 3 -29.54 -38.99 -8.18
C THR A 3 -29.28 -37.86 -7.20
N SER A 4 -27.99 -37.68 -6.88
CA SER A 4 -27.26 -36.40 -6.88
C SER A 4 -28.11 -35.12 -6.75
N ALA A 5 -28.28 -34.66 -5.52
CA ALA A 5 -28.81 -33.32 -5.21
C ALA A 5 -27.79 -32.40 -4.49
N SER A 6 -26.53 -32.83 -4.33
CA SER A 6 -25.49 -32.03 -3.64
C SER A 6 -24.73 -31.05 -4.54
N ASN A 7 -24.68 -31.27 -5.86
CA ASN A 7 -23.77 -30.51 -6.74
C ASN A 7 -24.12 -29.03 -6.98
N ASN A 8 -25.35 -28.59 -6.73
CA ASN A 8 -25.75 -27.21 -7.05
C ASN A 8 -25.52 -26.23 -5.88
N ARG A 9 -25.56 -26.71 -4.63
CA ARG A 9 -25.37 -25.87 -3.43
C ARG A 9 -23.90 -25.62 -3.09
N ASP A 10 -23.04 -26.59 -3.35
CA ASP A 10 -21.60 -26.47 -3.09
C ASP A 10 -20.93 -25.49 -4.09
N SER A 11 -21.39 -25.48 -5.34
CA SER A 11 -20.91 -24.51 -6.35
C SER A 11 -21.24 -23.05 -6.01
N ASP A 12 -22.40 -22.84 -5.38
CA ASP A 12 -22.90 -21.52 -5.00
C ASP A 12 -22.09 -20.97 -3.81
N ILE A 13 -21.90 -21.79 -2.76
CA ILE A 13 -21.09 -21.43 -1.58
C ILE A 13 -19.64 -21.15 -1.97
N SER A 14 -19.05 -21.96 -2.85
CA SER A 14 -17.67 -21.76 -3.30
C SER A 14 -17.49 -20.42 -4.01
N SER A 15 -18.42 -20.08 -4.91
CA SER A 15 -18.41 -18.79 -5.60
C SER A 15 -18.57 -17.59 -4.66
N TYR A 16 -19.43 -17.70 -3.64
CA TYR A 16 -19.62 -16.66 -2.63
C TYR A 16 -18.37 -16.46 -1.76
N LEU A 17 -17.70 -17.54 -1.36
CA LEU A 17 -16.49 -17.47 -0.56
C LEU A 17 -15.31 -16.94 -1.36
N GLN A 18 -15.20 -17.31 -2.64
CA GLN A 18 -14.20 -16.74 -3.55
C GLN A 18 -14.43 -15.23 -3.75
N ALA A 19 -15.67 -14.81 -3.94
CA ALA A 19 -16.04 -13.39 -3.99
C ALA A 19 -15.80 -12.66 -2.64
N ALA A 20 -15.91 -13.36 -1.51
CA ALA A 20 -15.62 -12.80 -0.19
C ALA A 20 -14.12 -12.61 0.06
N LEU A 21 -13.25 -13.44 -0.54
CA LEU A 21 -11.80 -13.34 -0.40
C LEU A 21 -11.19 -12.14 -1.12
N GLU A 22 -11.80 -11.69 -2.23
CA GLU A 22 -11.27 -10.55 -2.98
C GLU A 22 -11.20 -9.24 -2.18
N PRO A 23 -12.26 -8.80 -1.48
CA PRO A 23 -12.19 -7.66 -0.56
C PRO A 23 -11.08 -7.79 0.48
N PHE A 24 -10.81 -9.00 0.99
CA PHE A 24 -9.73 -9.19 1.98
C PHE A 24 -8.34 -8.95 1.39
N ARG A 25 -8.13 -9.20 0.09
CA ARG A 25 -6.87 -8.84 -0.58
C ARG A 25 -6.64 -7.33 -0.52
N LEU A 26 -7.68 -6.52 -0.69
CA LEU A 26 -7.62 -5.06 -0.56
C LEU A 26 -7.20 -4.66 0.84
N TYR A 27 -7.82 -5.28 1.84
CA TYR A 27 -7.65 -4.89 3.23
C TYR A 27 -6.27 -5.25 3.78
N THR A 28 -5.56 -6.21 3.19
CA THR A 28 -4.19 -6.55 3.62
C THR A 28 -3.16 -5.46 3.35
N CYS A 29 -3.52 -4.33 2.72
CA CYS A 29 -2.64 -3.15 2.63
C CYS A 29 -2.63 -2.29 3.92
N PHE A 30 -3.57 -2.53 4.84
CA PHE A 30 -3.69 -1.76 6.08
C PHE A 30 -2.94 -2.41 7.24
N TYR A 31 -2.27 -1.58 8.04
CA TYR A 31 -1.52 -2.03 9.22
C TYR A 31 -2.46 -2.70 10.23
N SER A 32 -3.61 -2.09 10.46
CA SER A 32 -4.61 -2.56 11.44
C SER A 32 -5.09 -3.96 11.09
N VAL A 33 -5.44 -4.18 9.83
CA VAL A 33 -5.91 -5.46 9.29
C VAL A 33 -4.82 -6.51 9.39
N LEU A 34 -3.62 -6.27 8.85
CA LEU A 34 -2.54 -7.26 8.89
C LEU A 34 -2.13 -7.64 10.33
N SER A 35 -2.19 -6.68 11.27
CA SER A 35 -1.85 -6.96 12.66
C SER A 35 -2.86 -7.89 13.35
N CYS A 36 -4.12 -7.92 12.88
CA CYS A 36 -5.13 -8.87 13.35
C CYS A 36 -5.13 -10.16 12.53
N LEU A 37 -4.83 -10.07 11.23
CA LEU A 37 -4.83 -11.21 10.32
C LEU A 37 -3.70 -12.20 10.61
N GLU A 38 -2.51 -11.72 10.98
CA GLU A 38 -1.36 -12.58 11.29
C GLU A 38 -1.68 -13.68 12.32
N PRO A 39 -2.17 -13.38 13.54
CA PRO A 39 -2.53 -14.42 14.50
C PRO A 39 -3.73 -15.26 14.02
N ALA A 40 -4.72 -14.65 13.34
CA ALA A 40 -5.88 -15.38 12.85
C ALA A 40 -5.52 -16.45 11.80
N LEU A 41 -4.55 -16.17 10.92
CA LEU A 41 -4.05 -17.15 9.94
C LEU A 41 -3.35 -18.33 10.61
N HIS A 42 -2.64 -18.10 11.71
CA HIS A 42 -2.01 -19.15 12.50
C HIS A 42 -3.06 -20.05 13.18
N ASP A 43 -4.15 -19.47 13.70
CA ASP A 43 -5.23 -20.23 14.36
C ASP A 43 -5.96 -21.22 13.43
N VAL A 44 -5.90 -20.99 12.12
CA VAL A 44 -6.56 -21.85 11.12
C VAL A 44 -5.59 -22.68 10.28
N GLU A 45 -4.30 -22.72 10.62
CA GLU A 45 -3.27 -23.43 9.84
C GLU A 45 -3.58 -24.93 9.71
N ASP A 46 -4.01 -25.58 10.80
CA ASP A 46 -4.36 -27.01 10.82
C ASP A 46 -5.55 -27.34 9.91
N LEU A 47 -6.55 -26.45 9.86
CA LEU A 47 -7.75 -26.65 9.02
C LEU A 47 -7.40 -26.63 7.53
N GLN A 48 -6.45 -25.79 7.15
CA GLN A 48 -5.99 -25.62 5.77
C GLN A 48 -5.20 -26.84 5.27
N ALA A 49 -4.63 -27.65 6.18
CA ALA A 49 -3.88 -28.85 5.83
C ALA A 49 -4.76 -30.10 5.67
N THR A 50 -6.06 -30.02 5.96
CA THR A 50 -6.94 -31.18 5.89
C THR A 50 -7.14 -31.65 4.44
N PRO A 51 -7.15 -32.98 4.15
CA PRO A 51 -7.38 -33.47 2.79
C PRO A 51 -8.71 -33.00 2.18
N ALA A 52 -9.75 -32.84 3.00
CA ALA A 52 -11.05 -32.34 2.56
C ALA A 52 -10.98 -30.88 2.08
N PHE A 53 -10.21 -30.03 2.76
CA PHE A 53 -10.02 -28.64 2.34
C PHE A 53 -9.12 -28.54 1.11
N VAL A 54 -8.02 -29.29 1.07
CA VAL A 54 -7.08 -29.30 -0.07
C VAL A 54 -7.74 -29.74 -1.37
N GLN A 55 -8.74 -30.62 -1.30
CA GLN A 55 -9.51 -31.08 -2.47
C GLN A 55 -10.70 -30.19 -2.81
N SER A 56 -10.95 -29.12 -2.05
CA SER A 56 -12.07 -28.21 -2.28
C SER A 56 -11.74 -27.15 -3.33
N ASP A 57 -12.78 -26.63 -3.98
CA ASP A 57 -12.68 -25.54 -4.96
C ASP A 57 -12.18 -24.21 -4.35
N LEU A 58 -12.14 -24.11 -3.02
CA LEU A 58 -11.66 -22.93 -2.29
C LEU A 58 -10.15 -22.90 -2.12
N PHE A 59 -9.49 -24.06 -2.24
CA PHE A 59 -8.10 -24.22 -1.87
C PHE A 59 -7.20 -23.24 -2.63
N GLU A 60 -7.35 -23.13 -3.95
CA GLU A 60 -6.51 -22.26 -4.77
C GLU A 60 -6.67 -20.77 -4.40
N ALA A 61 -7.91 -20.30 -4.27
CA ALA A 61 -8.20 -18.90 -3.91
C ALA A 61 -7.70 -18.56 -2.50
N TRP A 62 -7.90 -19.49 -1.56
CA TRP A 62 -7.42 -19.36 -0.19
C TRP A 62 -5.89 -19.35 -0.13
N SER A 63 -5.21 -20.28 -0.80
CA SER A 63 -3.74 -20.33 -0.86
C SER A 63 -3.17 -19.04 -1.43
N ALA A 64 -3.73 -18.53 -2.53
CA ALA A 64 -3.32 -17.25 -3.12
C ALA A 64 -3.52 -16.07 -2.15
N PHE A 65 -4.60 -16.07 -1.36
CA PHE A 65 -4.82 -15.08 -0.32
C PHE A 65 -3.79 -15.20 0.82
N CYS A 66 -3.52 -16.40 1.31
CA CYS A 66 -2.52 -16.66 2.34
C CYS A 66 -1.12 -16.25 1.90
N ASP A 67 -0.72 -16.57 0.68
CA ASP A 67 0.58 -16.17 0.11
C ASP A 67 0.71 -14.64 0.06
N LEU A 68 -0.33 -13.94 -0.42
CA LEU A 68 -0.36 -12.48 -0.45
C LEU A 68 -0.30 -11.89 0.97
N ALA A 69 -1.11 -12.40 1.89
CA ALA A 69 -1.15 -11.95 3.28
C ALA A 69 0.21 -12.16 3.95
N GLN A 70 0.82 -13.33 3.79
CA GLN A 70 2.11 -13.66 4.38
C GLN A 70 3.24 -12.81 3.81
N SER A 71 3.23 -12.54 2.49
CA SER A 71 4.14 -11.59 1.85
C SER A 71 4.03 -10.21 2.49
N ARG A 72 2.81 -9.68 2.66
CA ARG A 72 2.57 -8.37 3.29
C ARG A 72 2.88 -8.36 4.79
N ILE A 73 2.65 -9.46 5.52
CA ILE A 73 3.04 -9.64 6.93
C ILE A 73 4.57 -9.57 7.06
N SER A 74 5.33 -10.13 6.12
CA SER A 74 6.80 -10.02 6.14
C SER A 74 7.27 -8.55 6.05
N ILE A 75 6.58 -7.75 5.24
CA ILE A 75 6.81 -6.30 5.12
C ILE A 75 6.41 -5.59 6.42
N LEU A 76 5.29 -5.98 7.03
CA LEU A 76 4.85 -5.47 8.33
C LEU A 76 5.88 -5.73 9.43
N LYS A 77 6.47 -6.94 9.49
CA LYS A 77 7.53 -7.28 10.44
C LYS A 77 8.75 -6.38 10.27
N ARG A 78 9.20 -6.18 9.03
CA ARG A 78 10.28 -5.24 8.71
C ARG A 78 9.93 -3.81 9.10
N TYR A 79 8.71 -3.36 8.82
CA TYR A 79 8.21 -2.04 9.20
C TYR A 79 8.18 -1.83 10.71
N LYS A 80 7.78 -2.85 11.49
CA LYS A 80 7.77 -2.83 12.96
C LYS A 80 9.18 -2.90 13.56
N SER A 81 10.17 -3.39 12.82
CA SER A 81 11.53 -3.54 13.31
C SER A 81 12.24 -2.18 13.47
N ALA A 82 13.21 -2.14 14.39
CA ALA A 82 14.00 -0.93 14.66
C ALA A 82 14.81 -0.43 13.44
N SER A 83 14.93 -1.24 12.38
CA SER A 83 15.65 -0.89 11.16
C SER A 83 14.80 -0.12 10.15
N TYR A 84 13.48 0.04 10.35
CA TYR A 84 12.65 0.80 9.42
C TYR A 84 12.98 2.30 9.46
N ILE A 85 13.46 2.81 8.32
CA ILE A 85 13.81 4.22 8.15
C ILE A 85 12.79 4.88 7.22
N SER A 86 11.96 5.76 7.77
CA SER A 86 11.10 6.60 6.94
C SER A 86 11.93 7.67 6.23
N LEU A 87 12.01 7.58 4.91
CA LEU A 87 12.66 8.56 4.04
C LEU A 87 11.64 9.52 3.44
N LYS A 88 12.06 10.76 3.20
CA LYS A 88 11.26 11.80 2.54
C LYS A 88 12.16 12.72 1.71
N PRO A 89 11.73 13.11 0.50
CA PRO A 89 12.43 14.13 -0.28
C PRO A 89 12.24 15.50 0.36
N CYS A 90 13.21 16.39 0.14
CA CYS A 90 13.03 17.82 0.36
C CYS A 90 11.96 18.37 -0.60
N GLY A 91 11.11 19.28 -0.10
CA GLY A 91 10.08 19.92 -0.90
C GLY A 91 10.58 20.90 -1.96
N SER A 92 11.77 21.46 -1.76
CA SER A 92 12.36 22.32 -2.78
C SER A 92 12.82 21.45 -3.96
N LEU A 93 12.17 21.62 -5.11
CA LEU A 93 12.53 20.94 -6.35
C LEU A 93 13.97 21.21 -6.78
N LYS A 94 14.51 22.39 -6.43
CA LYS A 94 15.92 22.76 -6.67
C LYS A 94 16.91 22.02 -5.77
N CYS A 95 16.44 21.37 -4.71
CA CYS A 95 17.27 20.54 -3.83
C CYS A 95 17.17 19.06 -4.20
N ALA A 96 15.95 18.52 -4.31
CA ALA A 96 15.66 17.11 -4.64
C ALA A 96 16.32 16.03 -3.75
N GLU A 97 17.05 16.40 -2.70
CA GLU A 97 17.70 15.47 -1.78
C GLU A 97 16.70 14.67 -0.94
N ILE A 98 17.05 13.41 -0.64
CA ILE A 98 16.24 12.49 0.17
C ILE A 98 16.88 12.34 1.56
N HIS A 99 16.09 12.55 2.60
CA HIS A 99 16.57 12.48 3.98
C HIS A 99 15.68 11.59 4.86
N ARG A 100 16.21 11.21 6.03
CA ARG A 100 15.40 10.59 7.09
C ARG A 100 14.32 11.60 7.53
N LYS A 101 13.05 11.20 7.53
CA LYS A 101 11.91 12.05 7.92
C LYS A 101 12.14 12.78 9.24
N ARG A 102 12.78 12.12 10.21
CA ARG A 102 13.05 12.66 11.55
C ARG A 102 14.00 13.87 11.57
N VAL A 103 14.82 14.05 10.55
CA VAL A 103 15.77 15.18 10.47
C VAL A 103 15.21 16.36 9.66
N LEU A 104 14.04 16.18 9.03
CA LEU A 104 13.42 17.22 8.22
C LEU A 104 12.53 18.12 9.07
N MET A 105 12.57 19.40 8.76
CA MET A 105 11.59 20.37 9.20
C MET A 105 10.32 20.19 8.37
N ARG A 106 9.16 20.58 8.92
CA ARG A 106 7.90 20.63 8.16
C ARG A 106 7.34 22.04 8.14
N CYS A 107 6.62 22.39 7.08
CA CYS A 107 5.90 23.66 7.00
C CYS A 107 4.96 23.79 8.20
N SER A 108 5.03 24.90 8.93
CA SER A 108 4.19 25.17 10.11
C SER A 108 2.72 25.37 9.75
N GLY A 109 2.44 25.90 8.54
CA GLY A 109 1.08 26.10 8.03
C GLY A 109 0.38 24.80 7.67
N CYS A 110 0.80 24.14 6.58
CA CYS A 110 0.13 22.95 6.07
C CYS A 110 0.50 21.64 6.78
N LYS A 111 1.65 21.57 7.45
CA LYS A 111 2.22 20.37 8.07
C LYS A 111 2.46 19.19 7.12
N ARG A 112 2.34 19.39 5.79
CA ARG A 112 2.51 18.36 4.74
C ARG A 112 3.86 18.42 4.03
N GLN A 113 4.38 19.62 3.76
CA GLN A 113 5.66 19.77 3.07
C GLN A 113 6.85 19.70 4.02
N TYR A 114 7.90 18.97 3.64
CA TYR A 114 9.12 18.76 4.44
C TYR A 114 10.34 19.41 3.80
N TYR A 115 11.27 19.91 4.61
CA TYR A 115 12.48 20.63 4.15
C TYR A 115 13.70 20.26 4.98
N CYS A 116 14.86 20.16 4.33
CA CYS A 116 16.14 19.94 5.01
C CYS A 116 16.70 21.22 5.67
N SER A 117 16.24 22.40 5.23
CA SER A 117 16.70 23.68 5.75
C SER A 117 15.65 24.78 5.56
N ARG A 118 15.77 25.87 6.33
CA ARG A 118 14.96 27.09 6.14
C ARG A 118 15.15 27.69 4.75
N ARG A 119 16.36 27.62 4.20
CA ARG A 119 16.65 28.07 2.83
C ARG A 119 15.78 27.33 1.81
N CYS A 120 15.71 26.00 1.89
CA CYS A 120 14.88 25.20 0.99
C CYS A 120 13.38 25.52 1.15
N GLN A 121 12.93 25.79 2.39
CA GLN A 121 11.56 26.25 2.62
C GLN A 121 11.27 27.60 1.96
N SER A 122 12.17 28.58 2.07
CA SER A 122 12.00 29.89 1.45
C SER A 122 11.95 29.80 -0.07
N VAL A 123 12.83 28.98 -0.66
CA VAL A 123 12.85 28.74 -2.12
C VAL A 123 11.53 28.11 -2.58
N ASP A 124 11.08 27.04 -1.93
CA ASP A 124 9.80 26.39 -2.29
C ASP A 124 8.58 27.31 -2.05
N TRP A 125 8.65 28.20 -1.05
CA TRP A 125 7.62 29.20 -0.79
C TRP A 125 7.40 30.12 -1.99
N GLU A 126 8.49 30.61 -2.58
CA GLU A 126 8.47 31.47 -3.77
C GLU A 126 8.11 30.70 -5.04
N ASP A 127 8.60 29.46 -5.17
CA ASP A 127 8.41 28.63 -6.37
C ASP A 127 6.98 28.05 -6.51
N GLY A 128 6.12 28.18 -5.50
CA GLY A 128 4.70 27.85 -5.62
C GLY A 128 4.02 27.36 -4.35
N HIS A 129 4.78 26.99 -3.31
CA HIS A 129 4.19 26.49 -2.07
C HIS A 129 3.29 27.53 -1.39
N ARG A 130 3.57 28.83 -1.54
CA ARG A 130 2.69 29.90 -1.03
C ARG A 130 1.24 29.75 -1.50
N THR A 131 1.05 29.42 -2.77
CA THR A 131 -0.27 29.25 -3.39
C THR A 131 -0.87 27.88 -3.06
N ALA A 132 -0.03 26.85 -2.95
CA ALA A 132 -0.48 25.49 -2.65
C ALA A 132 -0.81 25.26 -1.17
N CYS A 133 -0.14 25.96 -0.25
CA CYS A 133 -0.22 25.72 1.20
C CYS A 133 -1.65 25.78 1.76
N PRO A 134 -2.51 26.77 1.42
CA PRO A 134 -3.89 26.79 1.88
C PRO A 134 -4.72 25.58 1.41
N ARG A 135 -4.51 25.12 0.17
CA ARG A 135 -5.19 23.94 -0.39
C ARG A 135 -4.79 22.66 0.32
N LEU A 136 -3.52 22.58 0.75
CA LEU A 136 -3.02 21.46 1.55
C LEU A 136 -3.61 21.45 2.97
N VAL A 137 -4.01 22.62 3.50
CA VAL A 137 -4.71 22.73 4.80
C VAL A 137 -6.15 22.25 4.67
N SER A 138 -6.89 22.63 3.63
CA SER A 138 -8.28 22.18 3.43
C SER A 138 -8.33 20.66 3.25
N ALA A 139 -7.43 20.11 2.43
CA ALA A 139 -7.32 18.67 2.23
C ALA A 139 -6.97 17.86 3.50
N ASN A 140 -6.50 18.49 4.59
CA ASN A 140 -6.38 17.82 5.89
C ASN A 140 -7.72 17.67 6.62
N ARG A 141 -8.67 18.58 6.37
CA ARG A 141 -10.02 18.55 6.97
C ARG A 141 -10.89 17.52 6.26
N ASP A 142 -10.71 17.40 4.95
CA ASP A 142 -11.48 16.50 4.09
C ASP A 142 -10.86 15.09 4.00
N GLU A 143 -9.79 14.82 4.76
CA GLU A 143 -9.13 13.52 4.72
C GLU A 143 -10.04 12.45 5.37
N PRO A 144 -10.29 11.31 4.71
CA PRO A 144 -11.17 10.27 5.25
C PRO A 144 -10.73 9.84 6.64
N GLU A 145 -11.67 9.86 7.58
CA GLU A 145 -11.44 9.56 9.00
C GLU A 145 -10.96 8.12 9.24
N HIS A 146 -11.12 7.25 8.25
CA HIS A 146 -10.93 5.81 8.36
C HIS A 146 -9.48 5.31 8.30
N LEU A 147 -8.51 6.13 7.87
CA LEU A 147 -7.11 5.72 7.81
C LEU A 147 -6.28 6.29 8.96
N THR A 148 -5.82 5.41 9.83
CA THR A 148 -4.94 5.81 10.93
C THR A 148 -3.61 6.34 10.39
N THR A 149 -2.91 7.16 11.20
CA THR A 149 -1.54 7.59 10.85
C THR A 149 -0.60 6.39 10.63
N ARG A 150 -0.86 5.28 11.32
CA ARG A 150 -0.06 4.06 11.20
C ARG A 150 -0.35 3.33 9.90
N ASP A 151 -1.60 3.25 9.46
CA ASP A 151 -1.98 2.71 8.14
C ASP A 151 -1.33 3.52 7.02
N LYS A 152 -1.44 4.86 7.06
CA LYS A 152 -0.80 5.74 6.08
C LYS A 152 0.73 5.61 6.04
N SER A 153 1.34 5.26 7.18
CA SER A 153 2.79 5.06 7.29
C SER A 153 3.21 3.70 6.74
N PHE A 154 2.45 2.65 7.07
CA PHE A 154 2.68 1.30 6.57
C PHE A 154 2.42 1.19 5.06
N LEU A 155 1.33 1.79 4.55
CA LEU A 155 1.04 1.82 3.12
C LEU A 155 2.20 2.43 2.31
N ARG A 156 2.89 3.44 2.85
CA ARG A 156 4.10 3.98 2.22
C ARG A 156 5.27 3.00 2.24
N ALA A 157 5.39 2.17 3.27
CA ALA A 157 6.41 1.12 3.33
C ALA A 157 6.11 0.00 2.31
N LEU A 158 4.83 -0.34 2.13
CA LEU A 158 4.37 -1.28 1.11
C LEU A 158 4.67 -0.75 -0.30
N ILE A 159 4.28 0.49 -0.61
CA ILE A 159 4.59 1.13 -1.90
C ILE A 159 6.10 1.20 -2.15
N ASP A 160 6.91 1.55 -1.15
CA ASP A 160 8.37 1.60 -1.28
C ASP A 160 8.98 0.21 -1.55
N HIS A 161 8.41 -0.84 -0.95
CA HIS A 161 8.81 -2.21 -1.24
C HIS A 161 8.49 -2.60 -2.69
N ASP A 162 7.26 -2.36 -3.14
CA ASP A 162 6.80 -2.77 -4.46
C ASP A 162 7.47 -1.96 -5.58
N TYR A 163 7.73 -0.67 -5.32
CA TYR A 163 8.56 0.17 -6.18
C TYR A 163 9.96 -0.42 -6.35
N LYS A 164 10.62 -0.83 -5.26
CA LYS A 164 11.98 -1.41 -5.34
C LYS A 164 12.01 -2.72 -6.10
N LEU A 165 10.98 -3.56 -5.97
CA LEU A 165 10.87 -4.79 -6.73
C LEU A 165 10.69 -4.53 -8.23
N SER A 166 9.97 -3.46 -8.59
CA SER A 166 9.57 -3.17 -9.97
C SER A 166 10.36 -2.02 -10.61
N GLN A 167 11.42 -1.53 -9.95
CA GLN A 167 12.04 -0.24 -10.29
C GLN A 167 12.55 -0.16 -11.74
N LEU A 168 13.14 -1.24 -12.24
CA LEU A 168 13.69 -1.28 -13.60
C LEU A 168 12.60 -1.29 -14.67
N ASP A 169 11.51 -2.04 -14.42
CA ASP A 169 10.35 -2.05 -15.32
C ASP A 169 9.65 -0.70 -15.35
N ILE A 170 9.46 -0.08 -14.18
CA ILE A 170 8.90 1.27 -14.06
C ILE A 170 9.74 2.26 -14.88
N LEU A 171 11.06 2.26 -14.68
CA LEU A 171 11.96 3.15 -15.40
C LEU A 171 11.87 2.94 -16.92
N ARG A 172 11.82 1.70 -17.39
CA ARG A 172 11.66 1.39 -18.82
C ARG A 172 10.36 2.00 -19.35
N TYR A 173 9.23 1.75 -18.68
CA TYR A 173 7.94 2.29 -19.10
C TYR A 173 7.89 3.82 -19.08
N GLU A 174 8.51 4.45 -18.08
CA GLU A 174 8.60 5.92 -18.01
C GLU A 174 9.41 6.50 -19.17
N LEU A 175 10.55 5.89 -19.52
CA LEU A 175 11.36 6.33 -20.66
C LEU A 175 10.60 6.21 -21.98
N ASP A 176 9.96 5.07 -22.22
CA ASP A 176 9.15 4.84 -23.43
C ASP A 176 7.98 5.85 -23.51
N PHE A 177 7.32 6.11 -22.37
CA PHE A 177 6.22 7.07 -22.31
C PHE A 177 6.69 8.50 -22.58
N ILE A 178 7.78 8.94 -21.96
CA ILE A 178 8.32 10.30 -22.14
C ILE A 178 8.76 10.53 -23.59
N HIS A 179 9.34 9.51 -24.23
CA HIS A 179 9.69 9.59 -25.65
C HIS A 179 8.47 9.69 -26.56
N ALA A 180 7.40 8.94 -26.27
CA ALA A 180 6.17 8.95 -27.07
C ALA A 180 5.31 10.20 -26.82
N TYR A 181 5.34 10.76 -25.60
CA TYR A 181 4.49 11.85 -25.15
C TYR A 181 5.30 12.94 -24.42
N PRO A 182 6.15 13.71 -25.12
CA PRO A 182 7.08 14.66 -24.51
C PRO A 182 6.39 15.78 -23.69
N ASP A 183 5.15 16.12 -24.04
CA ASP A 183 4.35 17.16 -23.35
C ASP A 183 3.49 16.60 -22.19
N ARG A 184 3.59 15.30 -21.89
CA ARG A 184 2.82 14.66 -20.81
C ARG A 184 3.76 14.13 -19.73
N MET A 185 3.36 14.30 -18.47
CA MET A 185 4.08 13.74 -17.35
C MET A 185 3.48 12.37 -16.99
N PRO A 186 4.29 11.29 -16.93
CA PRO A 186 3.80 9.99 -16.51
C PRO A 186 3.34 10.05 -15.04
N CYS A 187 2.34 9.24 -14.70
CA CYS A 187 1.86 9.08 -13.33
C CYS A 187 1.87 7.60 -12.98
N LEU A 188 2.70 7.24 -12.00
CA LEU A 188 2.77 5.88 -11.48
C LEU A 188 1.63 5.64 -10.48
N VAL A 189 0.81 4.62 -10.75
CA VAL A 189 -0.29 4.20 -9.88
C VAL A 189 0.00 2.79 -9.37
N PHE A 190 0.12 2.64 -8.05
CA PHE A 190 0.12 1.33 -7.41
C PHE A 190 -1.31 0.95 -7.11
N ASP A 191 -1.83 -0.02 -7.87
CA ASP A 191 -3.17 -0.53 -7.69
C ASP A 191 -3.15 -1.69 -6.70
N TYR A 192 -3.85 -1.49 -5.58
CA TYR A 192 -4.08 -2.53 -4.58
C TYR A 192 -5.55 -2.98 -4.56
N SER A 193 -6.33 -2.57 -5.58
CA SER A 193 -7.71 -2.99 -5.88
C SER A 193 -7.80 -4.44 -6.36
#